data_AF-A0A1V5NEZ2-F1
#
_entry.id   AF-A0A1V5NEZ2-F1
#
_cell.length_a   1.000
_cell.length_b   1.000
_cell.length_c   1.000
_cell.angle_alpha   90.00
_cell.angle_beta   90.00
_cell.angle_gamma   90.00
#
_symmetry.space_group_name_H-M   'P 1'
#
loop_
_entity.id
_entity.type
_entity.pdbx_description
1 polymer ?
#
loop_
_entity_poly.entity_id
_entity_poly.type
_entity_poly.pdbx_seq_one_letter_code
_entity_poly.pdbx_strand_id
1 'polypeptide(L)'
;MWQRDRNNNHRPFHPNEIDLKRETTGCGKFMFFFYLLLLIAYVLFSTGKIDVLYQKFETFVYEIIDTDSRAPKNNAVREPLQPKDESAADIKIFDKYFLEKHKKPADDEIVNHFIKNNPYKTYASDRNILHLMAIDNRPYPIVKLGIRFPQFLNAKDSNGICPLSLALLRSSHNSVDAFLMFPNINLKIVDNSGYTVLHYAARSGHFRAASMALEKGVSPNEVSVRGLTPLLIAAQSENLELVELMLKYGGDPMIKAFDKNCFDFAKSNPNLMQLLYTNTIRKLNNK
;
A
#
# COMPACT_ATOMS: atom_id res chain seq x y z
N MET A 1 5.28 -67.50 7.86
CA MET A 1 4.48 -66.54 7.05
C MET A 1 5.43 -65.51 6.46
N TRP A 2 5.29 -65.28 5.14
CA TRP A 2 5.92 -64.28 4.28
C TRP A 2 7.31 -64.59 3.66
N GLN A 3 7.32 -64.60 2.32
CA GLN A 3 8.41 -64.85 1.38
C GLN A 3 9.13 -63.55 0.96
N ARG A 4 10.42 -63.65 0.66
CA ARG A 4 11.31 -62.75 -0.10
C ARG A 4 12.44 -63.63 -0.64
N ASP A 5 13.09 -63.45 -1.78
CA ASP A 5 13.03 -62.56 -2.94
C ASP A 5 13.71 -63.36 -4.07
N ARG A 6 13.37 -63.14 -5.34
CA ARG A 6 14.21 -63.57 -6.47
C ARG A 6 14.36 -62.46 -7.49
N ASN A 7 15.62 -62.06 -7.67
CA ASN A 7 16.33 -61.70 -8.91
C ASN A 7 15.58 -60.93 -10.00
N ASN A 8 16.22 -59.85 -10.50
CA ASN A 8 16.60 -59.90 -11.91
C ASN A 8 17.77 -58.99 -12.31
N ASN A 9 18.42 -59.46 -13.38
CA ASN A 9 19.71 -59.15 -13.95
C ASN A 9 19.78 -57.91 -14.86
N HIS A 10 21.03 -57.55 -15.15
CA HIS A 10 21.57 -56.57 -16.09
C HIS A 10 21.09 -56.65 -17.57
N ARG A 11 20.86 -55.44 -18.14
CA ARG A 11 21.28 -54.82 -19.45
C ARG A 11 21.04 -55.60 -20.79
N PRO A 12 21.14 -55.00 -22.01
CA PRO A 12 21.54 -53.64 -22.43
C PRO A 12 20.63 -52.95 -23.49
N PHE A 13 21.05 -51.73 -23.89
CA PHE A 13 20.49 -50.78 -24.86
C PHE A 13 20.32 -51.29 -26.31
N HIS A 14 19.27 -50.82 -26.99
CA HIS A 14 19.19 -50.65 -28.45
C HIS A 14 18.63 -49.24 -28.78
N PRO A 15 19.10 -48.55 -29.84
CA PRO A 15 18.74 -47.17 -30.15
C PRO A 15 17.62 -47.10 -31.20
N ASN A 16 16.54 -46.35 -30.91
CA ASN A 16 15.68 -45.62 -31.88
C ASN A 16 14.28 -45.28 -31.32
N GLU A 17 14.19 -44.76 -30.10
CA GLU A 17 13.02 -43.98 -29.70
C GLU A 17 13.54 -42.79 -28.87
N ILE A 18 13.74 -41.65 -29.53
CA ILE A 18 13.82 -40.37 -28.81
C ILE A 18 12.39 -40.07 -28.38
N ASP A 19 12.07 -40.51 -27.17
CA ASP A 19 10.85 -40.20 -26.44
C ASP A 19 10.77 -38.67 -26.25
N LEU A 20 9.99 -38.01 -27.10
CA LEU A 20 9.74 -36.55 -27.16
C LEU A 20 8.95 -36.02 -25.94
N LYS A 21 9.02 -36.71 -24.81
CA LYS A 21 8.34 -36.33 -23.57
C LYS A 21 9.30 -36.26 -22.38
N ARG A 22 10.43 -35.59 -22.54
CA ARG A 22 11.11 -34.95 -21.40
C ARG A 22 11.66 -33.58 -21.77
N GLU A 23 11.22 -32.61 -20.96
CA GLU A 23 11.99 -31.43 -20.56
C GLU A 23 12.32 -30.42 -21.66
N THR A 24 11.32 -29.63 -22.05
CA THR A 24 11.56 -28.19 -22.12
C THR A 24 11.01 -27.57 -20.85
N THR A 25 11.87 -27.52 -19.83
CA THR A 25 11.78 -26.61 -18.69
C THR A 25 11.31 -25.22 -19.16
N GLY A 26 10.48 -24.53 -18.37
CA GLY A 26 9.78 -23.29 -18.73
C GLY A 26 10.59 -22.20 -19.46
N CYS A 27 11.92 -22.22 -19.39
CA CYS A 27 12.81 -21.33 -20.16
C CYS A 27 12.61 -21.36 -21.69
N GLY A 28 12.22 -22.49 -22.31
CA GLY A 28 12.08 -22.57 -23.77
C GLY A 28 10.93 -21.72 -24.33
N LYS A 29 9.79 -21.66 -23.63
CA LYS A 29 8.65 -20.82 -24.02
C LYS A 29 8.96 -19.34 -23.77
N PHE A 30 9.60 -19.00 -22.65
CA PHE A 30 9.99 -17.62 -22.37
C PHE A 30 11.05 -17.08 -23.34
N MET A 31 12.04 -17.90 -23.72
CA MET A 31 13.04 -17.53 -24.73
C MET A 31 12.41 -17.30 -26.10
N PHE A 32 11.41 -18.10 -26.49
CA PHE A 32 10.71 -17.93 -27.77
C PHE A 32 9.88 -16.64 -27.79
N PHE A 33 9.17 -16.32 -26.69
CA PHE A 33 8.43 -15.06 -26.56
C PHE A 33 9.36 -13.84 -26.53
N PHE A 34 10.52 -13.95 -25.87
CA PHE A 34 11.49 -12.87 -25.79
C PHE A 34 12.17 -12.60 -27.15
N TYR A 35 12.55 -13.64 -27.89
CA TYR A 35 13.08 -13.49 -29.25
C TYR A 35 12.04 -12.94 -30.23
N LEU A 36 10.78 -13.34 -30.09
CA LEU A 36 9.69 -12.80 -30.90
C LEU A 36 9.44 -11.31 -30.59
N LEU A 37 9.49 -10.91 -29.30
CA LEU A 37 9.38 -9.51 -28.88
C LEU A 37 10.56 -8.66 -29.37
N LEU A 38 11.79 -9.19 -29.32
CA LEU A 38 12.97 -8.50 -29.85
C LEU A 38 12.92 -8.35 -31.37
N LEU A 39 12.42 -9.36 -32.09
CA LEU A 39 12.26 -9.29 -33.55
C LEU A 39 11.18 -8.26 -33.95
N ILE A 40 10.07 -8.22 -33.20
CA ILE A 40 9.00 -7.22 -33.39
C ILE A 40 9.54 -5.82 -33.08
N ALA A 41 10.28 -5.64 -31.99
CA ALA A 41 10.90 -4.36 -31.64
C ALA A 41 11.91 -3.88 -32.69
N TYR A 42 12.72 -4.79 -33.26
CA TYR A 42 13.69 -4.49 -34.32
C TYR A 42 13.01 -4.05 -35.62
N VAL A 43 11.96 -4.76 -36.05
CA VAL A 43 11.19 -4.40 -37.26
C VAL A 43 10.48 -3.04 -37.08
N LEU A 44 10.01 -2.72 -35.87
CA LEU A 44 9.36 -1.46 -35.56
C LEU A 44 10.34 -0.28 -35.44
N PHE A 45 11.56 -0.52 -34.94
CA PHE A 45 12.66 0.45 -34.94
C PHE A 45 13.11 0.78 -36.36
N SER A 46 13.21 -0.24 -37.24
CA SER A 46 13.61 -0.05 -38.64
C SER A 46 12.56 0.67 -39.52
N THR A 47 11.30 0.76 -39.06
CA THR A 47 10.20 1.38 -39.81
C THR A 47 9.75 2.74 -39.24
N GLY A 48 10.40 3.24 -38.18
CA GLY A 48 10.16 4.57 -37.62
C GLY A 48 8.79 4.76 -36.94
N LYS A 49 8.11 3.68 -36.53
CA LYS A 49 6.72 3.71 -35.97
C LYS A 49 6.65 3.35 -34.48
N ILE A 50 7.69 3.65 -33.70
CA ILE A 50 7.77 3.33 -32.27
C ILE A 50 6.68 4.03 -31.45
N ASP A 51 6.32 5.26 -31.80
CA ASP A 51 5.34 6.06 -31.05
C ASP A 51 3.92 5.46 -31.08
N VAL A 52 3.56 4.77 -32.17
CA VAL A 52 2.25 4.11 -32.31
C VAL A 52 2.17 2.83 -31.48
N LEU A 53 3.31 2.15 -31.27
CA LEU A 53 3.34 0.96 -30.42
C LEU A 53 3.25 1.34 -28.93
N TYR A 54 3.92 2.42 -28.52
CA TYR A 54 3.83 2.94 -27.15
C TYR A 54 2.39 3.33 -26.79
N GLN A 55 1.69 4.05 -27.68
CA GLN A 55 0.27 4.38 -27.47
C GLN A 55 -0.62 3.14 -27.45
N LYS A 56 -0.40 2.16 -28.33
CA LYS A 56 -1.21 0.92 -28.34
C LYS A 56 -0.90 0.00 -27.15
N PHE A 57 0.32 0.00 -26.63
CA PHE A 57 0.68 -0.74 -25.42
C PHE A 57 0.07 -0.10 -24.17
N GLU A 58 0.03 1.23 -24.07
CA GLU A 58 -0.75 1.92 -23.02
C GLU A 58 -2.22 1.53 -23.11
N THR A 59 -2.81 1.60 -24.30
CA THR A 59 -4.24 1.28 -24.49
C THR A 59 -4.57 -0.17 -24.10
N PHE A 60 -3.67 -1.11 -24.40
CA PHE A 60 -3.85 -2.54 -24.09
C PHE A 60 -3.65 -2.86 -22.60
N VAL A 61 -2.75 -2.15 -21.91
CA VAL A 61 -2.63 -2.24 -20.43
C VAL A 61 -3.87 -1.65 -19.74
N TYR A 62 -4.47 -0.59 -20.30
CA TYR A 62 -5.73 -0.05 -19.82
C TYR A 62 -6.93 -1.02 -20.03
N GLU A 63 -7.02 -1.70 -21.19
CA GLU A 63 -8.11 -2.67 -21.45
C GLU A 63 -8.05 -3.92 -20.55
N ILE A 64 -6.86 -4.39 -20.18
CA ILE A 64 -6.71 -5.54 -19.25
C ILE A 64 -7.11 -5.18 -17.82
N ILE A 65 -6.98 -3.90 -17.43
CA ILE A 65 -7.40 -3.41 -16.10
C ILE A 65 -8.92 -3.14 -16.05
N ASP A 66 -9.59 -2.95 -17.19
CA ASP A 66 -11.01 -2.54 -17.27
C ASP A 66 -12.01 -3.71 -17.44
N THR A 67 -11.58 -4.98 -17.40
CA THR A 67 -12.51 -6.12 -17.58
C THR A 67 -13.41 -6.44 -16.38
N ASP A 68 -13.37 -5.70 -15.27
CA ASP A 68 -14.27 -5.94 -14.11
C ASP A 68 -15.38 -4.86 -13.95
N SER A 69 -15.73 -4.15 -15.02
CA SER A 69 -16.71 -3.04 -14.98
C SER A 69 -17.99 -3.30 -15.81
N ARG A 70 -18.75 -4.37 -15.48
CA ARG A 70 -20.18 -4.44 -15.85
C ARG A 70 -21.10 -4.72 -14.66
N ALA A 71 -21.49 -3.65 -13.95
CA ALA A 71 -22.85 -3.35 -13.42
C ALA A 71 -22.80 -2.22 -12.35
N PRO A 72 -23.94 -1.60 -12.01
CA PRO A 72 -24.71 -0.62 -12.77
C PRO A 72 -24.43 0.83 -12.29
N LYS A 73 -24.97 1.80 -13.03
CA LYS A 73 -24.92 3.24 -12.74
C LYS A 73 -25.50 3.53 -11.34
N ASN A 74 -24.66 3.92 -10.40
CA ASN A 74 -25.03 4.77 -9.28
C ASN A 74 -23.83 5.64 -8.90
N ASN A 75 -24.08 6.94 -8.82
CA ASN A 75 -23.10 7.98 -8.53
C ASN A 75 -22.56 7.83 -7.10
N ALA A 76 -21.44 7.15 -6.96
CA ALA A 76 -20.53 7.27 -5.81
C ALA A 76 -19.12 7.00 -6.33
N VAL A 77 -18.22 7.95 -6.08
CA VAL A 77 -16.79 7.90 -6.42
C VAL A 77 -16.24 6.56 -5.93
N ARG A 78 -15.78 5.70 -6.87
CA ARG A 78 -15.15 4.41 -6.51
C ARG A 78 -13.95 4.67 -5.62
N GLU A 79 -14.02 4.18 -4.37
CA GLU A 79 -12.89 4.14 -3.45
C GLU A 79 -11.68 3.47 -4.12
N PRO A 80 -10.45 3.92 -3.85
CA PRO A 80 -9.26 3.28 -4.41
C PRO A 80 -9.11 1.87 -3.80
N LEU A 81 -8.66 0.94 -4.63
CA LEU A 81 -8.24 -0.43 -4.27
C LEU A 81 -7.51 -0.42 -2.93
N GLN A 82 -8.20 -0.88 -1.89
CA GLN A 82 -7.57 -1.24 -0.64
C GLN A 82 -6.64 -2.42 -0.90
N PRO A 83 -5.52 -2.58 -0.17
CA PRO A 83 -4.87 -3.88 -0.02
C PRO A 83 -5.81 -4.80 0.79
N LYS A 84 -6.92 -5.19 0.16
CA LYS A 84 -8.03 -5.92 0.79
C LYS A 84 -7.65 -7.37 1.08
N ASP A 85 -6.65 -7.91 0.39
CA ASP A 85 -6.30 -9.33 0.51
C ASP A 85 -5.16 -9.59 1.51
N GLU A 86 -4.17 -8.70 1.62
CA GLU A 86 -3.02 -8.92 2.51
C GLU A 86 -3.35 -8.66 3.99
N SER A 87 -4.13 -7.61 4.28
CA SER A 87 -4.54 -7.30 5.66
C SER A 87 -5.42 -8.38 6.28
N ALA A 88 -6.29 -8.99 5.47
CA ALA A 88 -7.14 -10.10 5.91
C ALA A 88 -6.31 -11.36 6.19
N ALA A 89 -5.26 -11.61 5.40
CA ALA A 89 -4.31 -12.68 5.66
C ALA A 89 -3.54 -12.44 6.97
N ASP A 90 -3.08 -11.23 7.23
CA ASP A 90 -2.38 -10.88 8.46
C ASP A 90 -3.27 -10.95 9.71
N ILE A 91 -4.50 -10.44 9.62
CA ILE A 91 -5.50 -10.62 10.68
C ILE A 91 -5.74 -12.10 10.90
N LYS A 92 -5.92 -12.89 9.83
CA LYS A 92 -6.13 -14.33 9.94
C LYS A 92 -4.91 -15.06 10.49
N ILE A 93 -3.69 -14.60 10.24
CA ILE A 93 -2.46 -15.17 10.81
C ILE A 93 -2.36 -14.84 12.30
N PHE A 94 -2.62 -13.58 12.67
CA PHE A 94 -2.70 -13.14 14.06
C PHE A 94 -3.77 -13.91 14.82
N ASP A 95 -4.97 -13.94 14.27
CA ASP A 95 -6.11 -14.70 14.77
C ASP A 95 -5.78 -16.18 14.83
N LYS A 96 -5.20 -16.81 13.81
CA LYS A 96 -4.81 -18.23 13.89
C LYS A 96 -3.83 -18.48 15.05
N TYR A 97 -2.93 -17.54 15.31
CA TYR A 97 -1.92 -17.68 16.35
C TYR A 97 -2.49 -17.51 17.77
N PHE A 98 -3.58 -16.73 17.93
CA PHE A 98 -4.21 -16.46 19.23
C PHE A 98 -5.60 -17.09 19.43
N LEU A 99 -6.30 -17.48 18.36
CA LEU A 99 -7.71 -17.90 18.30
C LEU A 99 -7.92 -19.38 17.98
N GLU A 100 -6.98 -20.28 18.31
CA GLU A 100 -7.27 -21.72 18.26
C GLU A 100 -8.52 -22.12 19.10
N LYS A 101 -9.03 -21.22 19.96
CA LYS A 101 -10.22 -21.41 20.81
C LYS A 101 -11.37 -20.39 20.64
N HIS A 102 -11.54 -19.75 19.48
CA HIS A 102 -12.71 -18.90 19.16
C HIS A 102 -13.02 -17.71 20.11
N LYS A 103 -12.03 -17.17 20.83
CA LYS A 103 -12.22 -15.97 21.69
C LYS A 103 -11.16 -14.91 21.39
N LYS A 104 -11.59 -13.69 21.04
CA LYS A 104 -10.70 -12.53 20.84
C LYS A 104 -9.78 -12.40 22.08
N PRO A 105 -8.45 -12.52 21.92
CA PRO A 105 -7.54 -12.58 23.07
C PRO A 105 -7.58 -11.27 23.83
N ALA A 106 -7.47 -11.35 25.16
CA ALA A 106 -7.36 -10.19 26.00
C ALA A 106 -6.04 -9.46 25.73
N ASP A 107 -6.03 -8.14 25.86
CA ASP A 107 -4.85 -7.33 25.52
C ASP A 107 -3.61 -7.72 26.35
N ASP A 108 -3.78 -8.08 27.61
CA ASP A 108 -2.70 -8.58 28.47
C ASP A 108 -2.15 -9.92 28.02
N GLU A 109 -3.00 -10.82 27.50
CA GLU A 109 -2.56 -12.11 26.97
C GLU A 109 -1.69 -11.90 25.74
N ILE A 110 -2.08 -10.99 24.84
CA ILE A 110 -1.30 -10.64 23.64
C ILE A 110 0.09 -10.13 24.05
N VAL A 111 0.12 -9.15 24.97
CA VAL A 111 1.37 -8.53 25.43
C VAL A 111 2.29 -9.56 26.09
N ASN A 112 1.77 -10.34 27.03
CA ASN A 112 2.55 -11.33 27.77
C ASN A 112 3.07 -12.44 26.86
N HIS A 113 2.23 -12.91 25.93
CA HIS A 113 2.61 -13.94 24.97
C HIS A 113 3.75 -13.48 24.08
N PHE A 114 3.65 -12.26 23.53
CA PHE A 114 4.67 -11.73 22.63
C PHE A 114 6.02 -11.51 23.35
N ILE A 115 5.97 -10.95 24.56
CA ILE A 115 7.18 -10.75 25.39
C ILE A 115 7.87 -12.09 25.68
N LYS A 116 7.10 -13.16 25.91
CA LYS A 116 7.64 -14.47 26.29
C LYS A 116 8.18 -15.28 25.12
N ASN A 117 7.50 -15.28 23.97
CA ASN A 117 7.67 -16.35 22.99
C ASN A 117 8.56 -16.01 21.79
N ASN A 118 8.59 -14.77 21.30
CA ASN A 118 9.59 -14.26 20.35
C ASN A 118 9.24 -12.80 20.00
N PRO A 119 9.82 -11.81 20.69
CA PRO A 119 9.45 -10.42 20.46
C PRO A 119 9.97 -9.87 19.13
N TYR A 120 10.83 -10.58 18.39
CA TYR A 120 11.36 -10.12 17.10
C TYR A 120 10.75 -10.86 15.91
N LYS A 121 9.73 -11.68 16.15
CA LYS A 121 9.05 -12.40 15.09
C LYS A 121 8.42 -11.41 14.10
N THR A 122 8.73 -11.62 12.82
CA THR A 122 8.05 -10.96 11.71
C THR A 122 6.88 -11.83 11.22
N TYR A 123 5.89 -11.17 10.64
CA TYR A 123 4.66 -11.73 10.08
C TYR A 123 4.64 -11.50 8.58
N ALA A 124 3.48 -11.66 7.91
CA ALA A 124 3.46 -11.50 6.46
C ALA A 124 3.92 -10.09 6.09
N SER A 125 4.56 -9.99 4.93
CA SER A 125 5.10 -8.74 4.42
C SER A 125 6.14 -8.08 5.35
N ASP A 126 6.88 -8.84 6.16
CA ASP A 126 7.87 -8.34 7.14
C ASP A 126 7.30 -7.46 8.25
N ARG A 127 6.01 -7.61 8.54
CA ARG A 127 5.33 -6.87 9.60
C ARG A 127 5.80 -7.29 10.99
N ASN A 128 5.96 -6.35 11.89
CA ASN A 128 6.14 -6.63 13.32
C ASN A 128 4.79 -6.65 14.06
N ILE A 129 4.81 -6.94 15.36
CA ILE A 129 3.59 -6.98 16.18
C ILE A 129 2.81 -5.66 16.19
N LEU A 130 3.48 -4.51 16.15
CA LEU A 130 2.80 -3.21 16.19
C LEU A 130 2.02 -2.95 14.90
N HIS A 131 2.44 -3.51 13.76
CA HIS A 131 1.61 -3.51 12.56
C HIS A 131 0.33 -4.31 12.78
N LEU A 132 0.42 -5.50 13.38
CA LEU A 132 -0.76 -6.32 13.66
C LEU A 132 -1.71 -5.61 14.63
N MET A 133 -1.18 -4.95 15.66
CA MET A 133 -1.99 -4.20 16.61
C MET A 133 -2.65 -2.98 15.96
N ALA A 134 -1.98 -2.35 15.00
CA ALA A 134 -2.56 -1.30 14.18
C ALA A 134 -3.74 -1.80 13.33
N ILE A 135 -3.64 -3.01 12.76
CA ILE A 135 -4.70 -3.60 11.95
C ILE A 135 -5.93 -3.98 12.79
N ASP A 136 -5.74 -4.61 13.95
CA ASP A 136 -6.84 -5.02 14.87
C ASP A 136 -7.32 -3.88 15.79
N ASN A 137 -6.80 -2.66 15.59
CA ASN A 137 -7.09 -1.46 16.38
C ASN A 137 -6.94 -1.67 17.91
N ARG A 138 -5.76 -2.10 18.34
CA ARG A 138 -5.43 -2.46 19.74
C ARG A 138 -4.51 -1.43 20.41
N PRO A 139 -5.05 -0.33 20.97
CA PRO A 139 -4.23 0.75 21.53
C PRO A 139 -3.42 0.33 22.77
N TYR A 140 -3.97 -0.50 23.67
CA TYR A 140 -3.26 -0.89 24.88
C TYR A 140 -1.99 -1.71 24.59
N PRO A 141 -2.05 -2.77 23.75
CA PRO A 141 -0.84 -3.47 23.31
C PRO A 141 0.15 -2.57 22.59
N ILE A 142 -0.31 -1.59 21.78
CA ILE A 142 0.58 -0.61 21.13
C ILE A 142 1.39 0.15 22.16
N VAL A 143 0.74 0.68 23.20
CA VAL A 143 1.43 1.44 24.26
C VAL A 143 2.41 0.54 25.02
N LYS A 144 1.97 -0.63 25.48
CA LYS A 144 2.82 -1.54 26.28
C LYS A 144 4.02 -2.05 25.50
N LEU A 145 3.80 -2.53 24.28
CA LEU A 145 4.85 -3.09 23.44
C LEU A 145 5.75 -2.01 22.85
N GLY A 146 5.22 -0.84 22.51
CA GLY A 146 6.00 0.30 22.03
C GLY A 146 6.96 0.86 23.08
N ILE A 147 6.58 0.87 24.36
CA ILE A 147 7.49 1.23 25.46
C ILE A 147 8.60 0.19 25.61
N ARG A 148 8.24 -1.10 25.55
CA ARG A 148 9.19 -2.20 25.77
C ARG A 148 10.15 -2.40 24.60
N PHE A 149 9.67 -2.17 23.38
CA PHE A 149 10.36 -2.41 22.11
C PHE A 149 10.24 -1.18 21.19
N PRO A 150 10.87 -0.05 21.54
CA PRO A 150 10.75 1.20 20.80
C PRO A 150 11.23 1.11 19.34
N GLN A 151 12.10 0.15 19.03
CA GLN A 151 12.56 -0.13 17.67
C GLN A 151 11.43 -0.53 16.70
N PHE A 152 10.29 -0.99 17.20
CA PHE A 152 9.15 -1.41 16.36
C PHE A 152 8.27 -0.26 15.90
N LEU A 153 8.28 0.87 16.59
CA LEU A 153 7.39 2.01 16.33
C LEU A 153 7.52 2.55 14.90
N ASN A 154 8.74 2.54 14.36
CA ASN A 154 9.10 3.14 13.08
C ASN A 154 9.56 2.11 12.04
N ALA A 155 9.53 0.82 12.37
CA ALA A 155 9.97 -0.23 11.45
C ALA A 155 9.04 -0.26 10.23
N LYS A 156 9.62 -0.46 9.05
CA LYS A 156 8.86 -0.59 7.81
C LYS A 156 8.63 -2.06 7.49
N ASP A 157 7.44 -2.37 7.00
CA ASP A 157 7.16 -3.62 6.33
C ASP A 157 7.78 -3.63 4.91
N SER A 158 7.64 -4.74 4.19
CA SER A 158 8.18 -4.91 2.82
C SER A 158 7.65 -3.88 1.80
N ASN A 159 6.50 -3.26 2.08
CA ASN A 159 5.92 -2.18 1.26
C ASN A 159 6.40 -0.78 1.70
N GLY A 160 7.28 -0.71 2.70
CA GLY A 160 7.76 0.55 3.27
C GLY A 160 6.78 1.18 4.27
N ILE A 161 5.68 0.49 4.61
CA ILE A 161 4.63 1.01 5.50
C ILE A 161 5.05 0.77 6.95
N CYS A 162 4.95 1.78 7.81
CA CYS A 162 5.17 1.65 9.25
C CYS A 162 3.85 1.43 10.02
N PRO A 163 3.89 1.00 11.30
CA PRO A 163 2.68 0.73 12.09
C PRO A 163 1.69 1.88 12.16
N LEU A 164 2.19 3.13 12.34
CA LEU A 164 1.34 4.32 12.38
C LEU A 164 0.65 4.57 11.03
N SER A 165 1.38 4.45 9.92
CA SER A 165 0.81 4.62 8.57
C SER A 165 -0.27 3.57 8.30
N LEU A 166 -0.06 2.34 8.78
CA LEU A 166 -1.06 1.28 8.69
C LEU A 166 -2.30 1.58 9.54
N ALA A 167 -2.14 2.07 10.77
CA ALA A 167 -3.26 2.49 11.62
C ALA A 167 -4.11 3.59 10.95
N LEU A 168 -3.45 4.57 10.32
CA LEU A 168 -4.12 5.62 9.54
C LEU A 168 -4.83 5.06 8.30
N LEU A 169 -4.17 4.18 7.53
CA LEU A 169 -4.78 3.51 6.38
C LEU A 169 -6.05 2.73 6.76
N ARG A 170 -6.10 2.17 7.97
CA ARG A 170 -7.26 1.45 8.52
C ARG A 170 -8.26 2.33 9.27
N SER A 171 -8.06 3.66 9.29
CA SER A 171 -8.86 4.62 10.07
C SER A 171 -9.04 4.21 11.53
N SER A 172 -8.02 3.59 12.11
CA SER A 172 -8.03 3.07 13.49
C SER A 172 -7.65 4.16 14.48
N HIS A 173 -8.54 5.13 14.69
CA HIS A 173 -8.27 6.37 15.44
C HIS A 173 -7.60 6.12 16.81
N ASN A 174 -8.11 5.17 17.60
CA ASN A 174 -7.53 4.85 18.92
C ASN A 174 -6.06 4.39 18.83
N SER A 175 -5.74 3.58 17.82
CA SER A 175 -4.37 3.10 17.60
C SER A 175 -3.46 4.21 17.08
N VAL A 176 -3.97 5.10 16.22
CA VAL A 176 -3.25 6.30 15.79
C VAL A 176 -2.89 7.15 17.01
N ASP A 177 -3.84 7.44 17.89
CA ASP A 177 -3.59 8.23 19.10
C ASP A 177 -2.55 7.55 20.01
N ALA A 178 -2.64 6.22 20.19
CA ALA A 178 -1.66 5.45 20.94
C ALA A 178 -0.24 5.57 20.37
N PHE A 179 -0.08 5.56 19.04
CA PHE A 179 1.23 5.78 18.39
C PHE A 179 1.73 7.23 18.56
N LEU A 180 0.83 8.22 18.47
CA LEU A 180 1.20 9.64 18.58
C LEU A 180 1.62 10.05 20.01
N MET A 181 1.35 9.22 21.02
CA MET A 181 1.85 9.40 22.39
C MET A 181 3.37 9.22 22.50
N PHE A 182 4.01 8.53 21.54
CA PHE A 182 5.43 8.24 21.60
C PHE A 182 6.27 9.44 21.10
N PRO A 183 7.20 9.98 21.89
CA PRO A 183 7.99 11.16 21.50
C PRO A 183 8.90 10.86 20.30
N ASN A 184 9.41 9.63 20.19
CA ASN A 184 10.28 9.15 19.13
C ASN A 184 9.53 8.63 17.88
N ILE A 185 8.21 8.82 17.79
CA ILE A 185 7.46 8.45 16.58
C ILE A 185 7.89 9.34 15.41
N ASN A 186 8.31 8.70 14.30
CA ASN A 186 8.79 9.37 13.11
C ASN A 186 7.65 9.58 12.11
N LEU A 187 7.21 10.84 11.96
CA LEU A 187 6.13 11.21 11.04
C LEU A 187 6.62 11.47 9.59
N LYS A 188 7.94 11.44 9.36
CA LYS A 188 8.56 11.68 8.04
C LYS A 188 8.77 10.39 7.25
N ILE A 189 8.24 9.27 7.72
CA ILE A 189 8.33 8.00 7.00
C ILE A 189 7.50 8.10 5.70
N VAL A 190 8.13 7.69 4.61
CA VAL A 190 7.54 7.54 3.28
C VAL A 190 7.58 6.07 2.90
N ASP A 191 6.48 5.55 2.36
CA ASP A 191 6.40 4.17 1.86
C ASP A 191 6.89 4.05 0.40
N ASN A 192 6.86 2.82 -0.13
CA ASN A 192 7.36 2.56 -1.48
C ASN A 192 6.49 3.17 -2.59
N SER A 193 5.25 3.60 -2.27
CA SER A 193 4.34 4.30 -3.17
C SER A 193 4.46 5.83 -3.06
N GLY A 194 5.42 6.34 -2.28
CA GLY A 194 5.60 7.77 -2.05
C GLY A 194 4.57 8.38 -1.09
N TYR A 195 3.78 7.57 -0.37
CA TYR A 195 2.84 8.09 0.61
C TYR A 195 3.56 8.40 1.91
N THR A 196 3.31 9.61 2.41
CA THR A 196 3.74 10.08 3.74
C THR A 196 2.62 9.88 4.76
N VAL A 197 2.94 9.99 6.06
CA VAL A 197 1.93 10.03 7.13
C VAL A 197 0.83 11.07 6.86
N LEU A 198 1.18 12.22 6.27
CA LEU A 198 0.22 13.27 5.98
C LEU A 198 -0.78 12.86 4.89
N HIS A 199 -0.37 12.07 3.89
CA HIS A 199 -1.30 11.50 2.90
C HIS A 199 -2.30 10.55 3.57
N TYR A 200 -1.81 9.70 4.47
CA TYR A 200 -2.64 8.75 5.20
C TYR A 200 -3.61 9.46 6.16
N ALA A 201 -3.15 10.50 6.88
CA ALA A 201 -3.99 11.32 7.73
C ALA A 201 -5.06 12.11 6.95
N ALA A 202 -4.71 12.61 5.76
CA ALA A 202 -5.67 13.22 4.84
C ALA A 202 -6.77 12.23 4.45
N ARG A 203 -6.38 11.02 4.05
CA ARG A 203 -7.30 9.96 3.64
C ARG A 203 -8.22 9.50 4.78
N SER A 204 -7.69 9.38 5.99
CA SER A 204 -8.43 8.90 7.16
C SER A 204 -9.23 9.99 7.86
N GLY A 205 -9.10 11.26 7.45
CA GLY A 205 -9.70 12.40 8.14
C GLY A 205 -9.11 12.68 9.53
N HIS A 206 -7.92 12.16 9.86
CA HIS A 206 -7.39 12.21 11.22
C HIS A 206 -6.61 13.51 11.48
N PHE A 207 -7.33 14.56 11.90
CA PHE A 207 -6.81 15.92 12.07
C PHE A 207 -5.56 16.01 12.97
N ARG A 208 -5.56 15.34 14.13
CA ARG A 208 -4.45 15.41 15.10
C ARG A 208 -3.11 14.94 14.49
N ALA A 209 -3.15 13.86 13.73
CA ALA A 209 -2.01 13.28 13.04
C ALA A 209 -1.51 14.22 11.93
N ALA A 210 -2.44 14.83 11.18
CA ALA A 210 -2.10 15.82 10.17
C ALA A 210 -1.42 17.06 10.79
N SER A 211 -1.99 17.62 11.87
CA SER A 211 -1.41 18.78 12.58
C SER A 211 -0.01 18.47 13.07
N MET A 212 0.16 17.35 13.77
CA MET A 212 1.47 16.96 14.32
C MET A 212 2.50 16.66 13.22
N ALA A 213 2.08 16.08 12.09
CA ALA A 213 2.96 15.83 10.95
C ALA A 213 3.46 17.16 10.33
N LEU A 214 2.56 18.12 10.13
CA LEU A 214 2.88 19.45 9.61
C LEU A 214 3.79 20.23 10.57
N GLU A 215 3.51 20.20 11.87
CA GLU A 215 4.35 20.81 12.91
C GLU A 215 5.77 20.22 12.95
N LYS A 216 5.90 18.91 12.69
CA LYS A 216 7.21 18.24 12.55
C LYS A 216 7.89 18.49 11.19
N GLY A 217 7.30 19.31 10.32
CA GLY A 217 7.87 19.71 9.04
C GLY A 217 7.71 18.67 7.93
N VAL A 218 6.66 17.84 7.98
CA VAL A 218 6.25 17.04 6.80
C VAL A 218 5.61 17.99 5.80
N SER A 219 6.09 17.99 4.55
CA SER A 219 5.58 18.90 3.52
C SER A 219 4.16 18.49 3.07
N PRO A 220 3.20 19.44 2.97
CA PRO A 220 1.90 19.20 2.36
C PRO A 220 1.93 19.08 0.83
N ASN A 221 3.10 19.25 0.21
CA ASN A 221 3.30 19.23 -1.24
C ASN A 221 4.05 17.98 -1.72
N GLU A 222 4.35 17.03 -0.82
CA GLU A 222 4.89 15.73 -1.23
C GLU A 222 3.92 15.04 -2.19
N VAL A 223 4.46 14.45 -3.26
CA VAL A 223 3.67 13.73 -4.27
C VAL A 223 3.94 12.24 -4.16
N SER A 224 2.87 11.46 -4.09
CA SER A 224 2.94 10.00 -4.27
C SER A 224 3.33 9.63 -5.72
N VAL A 225 3.60 8.34 -5.97
CA VAL A 225 3.84 7.81 -7.33
C VAL A 225 2.69 8.12 -8.30
N ARG A 226 1.47 8.32 -7.78
CA ARG A 226 0.29 8.70 -8.57
C ARG A 226 0.10 10.22 -8.73
N GLY A 227 1.08 11.02 -8.31
CA GLY A 227 1.01 12.48 -8.33
C GLY A 227 0.07 13.09 -7.28
N LEU A 228 -0.55 12.28 -6.42
CA LEU A 228 -1.45 12.79 -5.37
C LEU A 228 -0.64 13.48 -4.28
N THR A 229 -1.09 14.67 -3.86
CA THR A 229 -0.62 15.34 -2.63
C THR A 229 -1.59 15.08 -1.47
N PRO A 230 -1.17 15.26 -0.20
CA PRO A 230 -2.09 15.19 0.93
C PRO A 230 -3.25 16.18 0.83
N LEU A 231 -2.98 17.41 0.36
CA LEU A 231 -4.01 18.44 0.18
C LEU A 231 -5.05 18.01 -0.85
N LEU A 232 -4.63 17.37 -1.94
CA LEU A 232 -5.53 16.87 -2.98
C LEU A 232 -6.44 15.76 -2.43
N ILE A 233 -5.91 14.86 -1.59
CA ILE A 233 -6.69 13.82 -0.92
C ILE A 233 -7.72 14.46 0.04
N ALA A 234 -7.31 15.46 0.83
CA ALA A 234 -8.21 16.15 1.74
C ALA A 234 -9.34 16.88 0.98
N ALA A 235 -9.01 17.57 -0.11
CA ALA A 235 -9.96 18.24 -0.99
C ALA A 235 -10.94 17.25 -1.65
N GLN A 236 -10.46 16.10 -2.13
CA GLN A 236 -11.30 15.04 -2.68
C GLN A 236 -12.29 14.48 -1.64
N SER A 237 -11.88 14.41 -0.36
CA SER A 237 -12.76 14.00 0.74
C SER A 237 -13.67 15.11 1.28
N GLU A 238 -13.60 16.31 0.71
CA GLU A 238 -14.32 17.51 1.15
C GLU A 238 -14.10 17.89 2.63
N ASN A 239 -12.97 17.47 3.21
CA ASN A 239 -12.62 17.76 4.60
C ASN A 239 -12.04 19.18 4.72
N LEU A 240 -12.93 20.16 4.95
CA LEU A 240 -12.58 21.58 5.01
C LEU A 240 -11.52 21.89 6.08
N GLU A 241 -11.59 21.24 7.26
CA GLU A 241 -10.64 21.46 8.36
C GLU A 241 -9.22 21.04 7.98
N LEU A 242 -9.08 19.87 7.35
CA LEU A 242 -7.78 19.39 6.87
C LEU A 242 -7.25 20.22 5.71
N VAL A 243 -8.12 20.66 4.80
CA VAL A 243 -7.76 21.55 3.70
C VAL A 243 -7.22 22.87 4.25
N GLU A 244 -7.95 23.50 5.17
CA GLU A 244 -7.53 24.76 5.79
C GLU A 244 -6.18 24.61 6.51
N LEU A 245 -6.04 23.54 7.29
CA LEU A 245 -4.80 23.21 7.97
C LEU A 245 -3.62 23.08 6.98
N MET A 246 -3.77 22.28 5.92
CA MET A 246 -2.68 22.07 4.96
C MET A 246 -2.34 23.34 4.16
N LEU A 247 -3.33 24.16 3.82
CA LEU A 247 -3.11 25.47 3.17
C LEU A 247 -2.34 26.43 4.08
N LYS A 248 -2.65 26.46 5.38
CA LYS A 248 -1.92 27.25 6.39
C LYS A 248 -0.43 26.90 6.45
N TYR A 249 -0.09 25.63 6.22
CA TYR A 249 1.29 25.15 6.17
C TYR A 249 1.89 25.18 4.75
N GLY A 250 1.29 25.92 3.81
CA GLY A 250 1.87 26.17 2.49
C GLY A 250 1.54 25.12 1.43
N GLY A 251 0.50 24.31 1.65
CA GLY A 251 -0.05 23.41 0.64
C GLY A 251 -0.40 24.16 -0.65
N ASP A 252 -0.01 23.61 -1.79
CA ASP A 252 -0.27 24.18 -3.11
C ASP A 252 -1.51 23.49 -3.74
N PRO A 253 -2.65 24.20 -3.85
CA PRO A 253 -3.86 23.63 -4.42
C PRO A 253 -3.79 23.44 -5.94
N MET A 254 -2.73 23.93 -6.61
CA MET A 254 -2.54 23.85 -8.06
C MET A 254 -1.84 22.58 -8.52
N ILE A 255 -1.20 21.83 -7.62
CA ILE A 255 -0.57 20.55 -7.95
C ILE A 255 -1.64 19.59 -8.48
N LYS A 256 -1.33 18.94 -9.62
CA LYS A 256 -2.25 18.06 -10.32
C LYS A 256 -1.90 16.59 -10.11
N ALA A 257 -2.93 15.77 -9.97
CA ALA A 257 -2.87 14.33 -10.17
C ALA A 257 -3.96 13.92 -11.16
N PHE A 258 -3.63 13.11 -12.16
CA PHE A 258 -4.57 12.72 -13.22
C PHE A 258 -5.27 13.93 -13.86
N ASP A 259 -4.49 14.97 -14.16
CA ASP A 259 -4.93 16.28 -14.68
C ASP A 259 -5.90 17.09 -13.81
N LYS A 260 -6.18 16.63 -12.58
CA LYS A 260 -7.07 17.30 -11.62
C LYS A 260 -6.28 17.91 -10.47
N ASN A 261 -6.60 19.16 -10.12
CA ASN A 261 -6.11 19.82 -8.93
C ASN A 261 -7.22 19.99 -7.87
N CYS A 262 -6.94 20.69 -6.77
CA CYS A 262 -7.92 20.85 -5.68
C CYS A 262 -9.17 21.62 -6.13
N PHE A 263 -9.04 22.57 -7.06
CA PHE A 263 -10.16 23.33 -7.59
C PHE A 263 -11.08 22.46 -8.46
N ASP A 264 -10.54 21.46 -9.15
CA ASP A 264 -11.36 20.51 -9.91
C ASP A 264 -12.28 19.68 -9.01
N PHE A 265 -11.82 19.31 -7.81
CA PHE A 265 -12.64 18.62 -6.80
C PHE A 265 -13.62 19.56 -6.10
N ALA A 266 -13.31 20.86 -6.01
CA ALA A 266 -14.16 21.84 -5.33
C ALA A 266 -15.33 22.38 -6.17
N LYS A 267 -15.45 22.03 -7.46
CA LYS A 267 -16.47 22.57 -8.37
C LYS A 267 -17.91 22.41 -7.86
N SER A 268 -18.20 21.31 -7.17
CA SER A 268 -19.51 21.02 -6.60
C SER A 268 -19.67 21.46 -5.14
N ASN A 269 -18.61 21.97 -4.49
CA ASN A 269 -18.61 22.38 -3.10
C ASN A 269 -18.20 23.86 -2.97
N PRO A 270 -19.17 24.79 -2.87
CA PRO A 270 -18.90 26.23 -2.79
C PRO A 270 -18.01 26.62 -1.61
N ASN A 271 -18.14 25.94 -0.46
CA ASN A 271 -17.36 26.23 0.74
C ASN A 271 -15.88 25.85 0.53
N LEU A 272 -15.63 24.68 -0.04
CA LEU A 272 -14.27 24.26 -0.40
C LEU A 272 -13.68 25.20 -1.46
N MET A 273 -14.47 25.58 -2.46
CA MET A 273 -14.02 26.49 -3.50
C MET A 273 -13.63 27.86 -2.92
N GLN A 274 -14.47 28.41 -2.04
CA GLN A 274 -14.20 29.66 -1.34
C GLN A 274 -12.94 29.59 -0.47
N LEU A 275 -12.76 28.48 0.26
CA LEU A 275 -11.59 28.25 1.11
C LEU A 275 -10.28 28.24 0.29
N LEU A 276 -10.27 27.53 -0.84
CA LEU A 276 -9.12 27.45 -1.74
C LEU A 276 -8.79 28.84 -2.35
N TYR A 277 -9.80 29.58 -2.82
CA TYR A 277 -9.59 30.92 -3.37
C TYR A 277 -9.05 31.89 -2.33
N THR A 278 -9.66 31.94 -1.14
CA THR A 278 -9.28 32.89 -0.09
C THR A 278 -7.82 32.70 0.33
N ASN A 279 -7.38 31.44 0.49
CA ASN A 279 -5.99 31.13 0.81
C ASN A 279 -5.02 31.44 -0.33
N THR A 280 -5.43 31.20 -1.58
CA THR A 280 -4.60 31.51 -2.76
C THR A 280 -4.36 33.02 -2.88
N ILE A 281 -5.41 33.84 -2.74
CA ILE A 281 -5.31 35.32 -2.75
C ILE A 281 -4.45 35.80 -1.59
N ARG A 282 -4.65 35.26 -0.38
CA ARG A 282 -3.83 35.62 0.79
C ARG A 282 -2.35 35.35 0.56
N LYS A 283 -1.99 34.23 -0.10
CA LYS A 283 -0.61 33.89 -0.45
C LYS A 283 -0.01 34.84 -1.48
N LEU A 284 -0.81 35.38 -2.40
CA LEU A 284 -0.37 36.38 -3.38
C LEU A 284 -0.14 37.74 -2.73
N ASN A 285 -1.00 38.16 -1.81
CA ASN A 285 -0.90 39.48 -1.15
C ASN A 285 0.20 39.56 -0.09
N ASN A 286 0.70 38.42 0.39
CA ASN A 286 1.76 38.34 1.39
C ASN A 286 3.17 38.14 0.79
N LYS A 287 3.31 38.25 -0.53
CA LYS A 287 4.60 38.21 -1.26
C LYS A 287 4.97 39.60 -1.73
#